data_AF-A0A524N496-F1
#
_entry.id   AF-A0A524N496-F1
#
_cell.length_a   1.000
_cell.length_b   1.000
_cell.length_c   1.000
_cell.angle_alpha   90.00
_cell.angle_beta   90.00
_cell.angle_gamma   90.00
#
_symmetry.space_group_name_H-M   'P 1'
#
loop_
_entity.id
_entity.type
_entity.pdbx_description
1 polymer ?
#
loop_
_entity_poly.entity_id
_entity_poly.type
_entity_poly.pdbx_seq_one_letter_code
_entity_poly.pdbx_strand_id
1 'polypeptide(L)'
;MPKNRKKSKKEGYIVPLPFTAVMVGAAILSLAYLRIDGKCDELGANLKTLETQTRELRRKCLYEESCWARMKSPRGLDEALRRWNLQMDWPRSDQIVRLSRADVKDALEEGLRENRPQYAQMRR
;
A
#
# COMPACT_ATOMS: atom_id res chain seq x y z
N MET A 1 57.17 31.36 -60.86
CA MET A 1 57.33 31.49 -59.38
C MET A 1 56.16 30.76 -58.69
N PRO A 2 56.37 29.61 -58.03
CA PRO A 2 55.31 29.00 -57.23
C PRO A 2 55.37 29.53 -55.78
N LYS A 3 54.30 30.19 -55.32
CA LYS A 3 54.20 30.69 -53.94
C LYS A 3 53.61 29.61 -53.04
N ASN A 4 54.46 29.12 -52.15
CA ASN A 4 54.22 28.10 -51.12
C ASN A 4 52.88 28.26 -50.38
N ARG A 5 52.05 27.21 -50.44
CA ARG A 5 50.82 27.06 -49.65
C ARG A 5 51.20 26.60 -48.24
N LYS A 6 51.30 27.55 -47.31
CA LYS A 6 51.62 27.27 -45.89
C LYS A 6 50.51 26.41 -45.27
N LYS A 7 50.86 25.19 -44.87
CA LYS A 7 49.98 24.26 -44.17
C LYS A 7 49.67 24.81 -42.78
N SER A 8 48.38 25.04 -42.51
CA SER A 8 47.85 25.34 -41.18
C SER A 8 48.11 24.15 -40.27
N LYS A 9 49.08 24.29 -39.35
CA LYS A 9 49.18 23.41 -38.18
C LYS A 9 48.05 23.80 -37.24
N LYS A 10 47.00 22.98 -37.19
CA LYS A 10 46.07 22.98 -36.07
C LYS A 10 46.79 22.26 -34.93
N GLU A 11 47.29 23.01 -33.97
CA GLU A 11 47.77 22.48 -32.69
C GLU A 11 46.55 22.05 -31.89
N GLY A 12 46.04 20.86 -32.22
CA GLY A 12 45.06 20.17 -31.38
C GLY A 12 45.80 19.59 -30.19
N TYR A 13 45.33 19.89 -28.99
CA TYR A 13 45.80 19.29 -27.74
C TYR A 13 45.56 17.77 -27.81
N ILE A 14 46.61 17.00 -28.14
CA ILE A 14 46.56 15.54 -28.19
C ILE A 14 46.68 15.04 -26.76
N VAL A 15 45.54 14.95 -26.08
CA VAL A 15 45.46 14.18 -24.84
C VAL A 15 45.67 12.72 -25.21
N PRO A 16 46.53 11.97 -24.50
CA PRO A 16 46.70 10.55 -24.79
C PRO A 16 45.35 9.84 -24.68
N LEU A 17 44.95 9.16 -25.76
CA LEU A 17 43.71 8.37 -25.88
C LEU A 17 43.40 7.46 -24.67
N PRO A 18 44.37 6.81 -23.98
CA PRO A 18 44.06 6.03 -22.79
C PRO A 18 43.55 6.90 -21.62
N PHE A 19 44.04 8.14 -21.48
CA PHE A 19 43.62 9.03 -20.39
C PHE A 19 42.19 9.51 -20.57
N THR A 20 41.79 9.83 -21.80
CA THR A 20 40.39 10.19 -22.10
C THR A 20 39.46 9.01 -21.87
N ALA A 21 39.85 7.79 -22.24
CA ALA A 21 39.06 6.59 -21.99
C ALA A 21 38.84 6.33 -20.49
N VAL A 22 39.88 6.49 -19.65
CA VAL A 22 39.76 6.35 -18.19
C VAL A 22 38.84 7.42 -17.60
N MET A 23 38.98 8.68 -18.04
CA MET A 23 38.13 9.78 -17.56
C MET A 23 36.67 9.58 -17.93
N VAL A 24 36.39 9.14 -19.16
CA VAL A 24 35.02 8.82 -19.60
C VAL A 24 34.47 7.64 -18.82
N GLY A 25 35.26 6.59 -18.60
CA GLY A 25 34.87 5.45 -17.76
C GLY A 25 34.53 5.86 -16.33
N ALA A 26 35.36 6.70 -15.71
CA ALA A 26 35.12 7.24 -14.37
C ALA A 26 33.86 8.14 -14.30
N ALA A 27 33.60 8.93 -15.35
CA ALA A 27 32.40 9.74 -15.45
C ALA A 27 31.13 8.88 -15.56
N ILE A 28 31.16 7.82 -16.38
CA ILE A 28 30.04 6.88 -16.51
C ILE A 28 29.79 6.17 -15.18
N LEU A 29 30.84 5.71 -14.49
CA LEU A 29 30.71 5.04 -13.21
C LEU A 29 30.10 5.96 -12.14
N SER A 30 30.56 7.21 -12.09
CA SER A 30 30.01 8.22 -11.16
C SER A 30 28.53 8.50 -11.43
N LEU A 31 28.14 8.63 -12.71
CA LEU A 31 26.74 8.83 -13.10
C LEU A 31 25.87 7.61 -12.78
N ALA A 32 26.40 6.40 -12.98
CA ALA A 32 25.72 5.16 -12.63
C ALA A 32 25.51 5.06 -11.12
N TYR A 33 26.53 5.39 -10.34
CA TYR A 33 26.47 5.41 -8.88
C TYR A 33 25.38 6.37 -8.38
N LEU A 34 25.39 7.62 -8.85
CA LEU A 34 24.36 8.63 -8.51
C LEU A 34 22.94 8.17 -8.88
N ARG A 35 22.79 7.47 -10.01
CA ARG A 35 21.50 6.91 -10.42
C ARG A 35 21.01 5.80 -9.50
N ILE A 36 21.90 4.92 -9.05
CA ILE A 36 21.57 3.84 -8.13
C ILE A 36 21.22 4.42 -6.76
N ASP A 37 22.03 5.36 -6.26
CA ASP A 37 21.84 6.02 -4.98
C ASP A 37 20.47 6.73 -4.91
N GLY A 38 20.16 7.55 -5.93
CA GLY A 38 18.86 8.21 -6.01
C GLY A 38 17.67 7.24 -6.12
N LYS A 39 17.85 6.08 -6.76
CA LYS A 39 16.81 5.04 -6.83
C LYS A 39 16.63 4.32 -5.49
N CYS A 40 17.71 4.08 -4.76
CA CYS A 40 17.66 3.53 -3.41
C CYS A 40 16.95 4.47 -2.44
N ASP A 41 17.21 5.77 -2.51
CA ASP A 41 16.52 6.77 -1.70
C ASP A 41 15.02 6.84 -2.01
N GLU A 42 14.64 6.82 -3.29
CA GLU A 42 13.24 6.80 -3.72
C GLU A 42 12.51 5.54 -3.19
N LEU A 43 13.15 4.37 -3.31
CA LEU A 43 12.61 3.11 -2.80
C LEU A 43 12.51 3.10 -1.27
N GLY A 44 13.51 3.63 -0.57
CA GLY A 44 13.49 3.75 0.89
C GLY A 44 12.38 4.68 1.38
N ALA A 45 12.17 5.81 0.70
CA ALA A 45 11.08 6.72 0.99
C ALA A 45 9.71 6.03 0.80
N ASN A 46 9.53 5.31 -0.32
CA ASN A 46 8.31 4.57 -0.59
C ASN A 46 8.07 3.44 0.42
N LEU A 47 9.11 2.69 0.81
CA LEU A 47 8.97 1.66 1.82
C LEU A 47 8.51 2.26 3.16
N LYS A 48 9.11 3.39 3.55
CA LYS A 48 8.76 4.10 4.78
C LYS A 48 7.32 4.60 4.76
N THR A 49 6.84 5.14 3.63
CA THR A 49 5.43 5.57 3.52
C THR A 49 4.48 4.38 3.65
N LEU A 50 4.74 3.27 2.97
CA LEU A 50 3.93 2.05 3.11
C LEU A 50 3.95 1.49 4.54
N GLU A 51 5.10 1.50 5.21
CA GLU A 51 5.22 1.10 6.61
C GLU A 51 4.41 2.00 7.54
N THR A 52 4.42 3.32 7.32
CA THR A 52 3.62 4.24 8.13
C THR A 52 2.12 4.00 7.93
N GLN A 53 1.68 3.81 6.69
CA GLN A 53 0.28 3.53 6.38
C GLN A 53 -0.19 2.23 7.02
N THR A 54 0.57 1.14 6.88
CA THR A 54 0.22 -0.14 7.51
C THR A 54 0.18 -0.06 9.03
N ARG A 55 1.12 0.67 9.66
CA ARG A 55 1.08 0.92 11.12
C ARG A 55 -0.15 1.72 11.53
N GLU A 56 -0.54 2.74 10.76
CA GLU A 56 -1.74 3.53 11.03
C GLU A 56 -3.02 2.71 10.90
N LEU A 57 -3.18 1.95 9.81
CA LEU A 57 -4.34 1.08 9.64
C LEU A 57 -4.43 0.06 10.77
N ARG A 58 -3.31 -0.56 11.15
CA ARG A 58 -3.28 -1.51 12.26
C ARG A 58 -3.71 -0.86 13.58
N ARG A 59 -3.28 0.38 13.85
CA ARG A 59 -3.73 1.14 15.02
C ARG A 59 -5.23 1.42 14.98
N LYS A 60 -5.77 1.79 13.82
CA LYS A 60 -7.21 2.01 13.64
C LYS A 60 -8.01 0.73 13.89
N CYS A 61 -7.59 -0.40 13.32
CA CYS A 61 -8.23 -1.69 13.56
C CYS A 61 -8.21 -2.07 15.04
N LEU A 62 -7.06 -1.92 15.72
CA LEU A 62 -6.99 -2.20 17.17
C LEU A 62 -7.88 -1.28 18.00
N TYR A 63 -7.96 0.00 17.61
CA TYR A 63 -8.85 0.94 18.27
C TYR A 63 -10.32 0.56 18.09
N GLU A 64 -10.73 0.25 16.86
CA GLU A 64 -12.08 -0.21 16.54
C GLU A 64 -12.41 -1.51 17.26
N GLU A 65 -11.50 -2.48 17.25
CA GLU A 65 -11.64 -3.75 17.97
C GLU A 65 -11.81 -3.50 19.48
N SER A 66 -11.03 -2.60 20.07
CA SER A 66 -11.17 -2.23 21.48
C SER A 66 -12.50 -1.53 21.78
N CYS A 67 -12.97 -0.67 20.87
CA CYS A 67 -14.25 0.01 21.00
C CYS A 67 -15.41 -0.97 20.88
N TRP A 68 -15.34 -1.90 19.94
CA TRP A 68 -16.32 -2.96 19.76
C TRP A 68 -16.34 -3.93 20.93
N ALA A 69 -15.17 -4.32 21.44
CA ALA A 69 -15.07 -5.15 22.63
C ALA A 69 -15.70 -4.44 23.84
N ARG A 70 -15.45 -3.13 24.01
CA ARG A 70 -16.09 -2.33 25.06
C ARG A 70 -17.61 -2.23 24.88
N MET A 71 -18.08 -1.97 23.66
CA MET A 71 -19.50 -1.82 23.36
C MET A 71 -20.28 -3.14 23.53
N LYS A 72 -19.69 -4.27 23.11
CA LYS A 72 -20.26 -5.61 23.28
C LYS A 72 -20.10 -6.16 24.69
N SER A 73 -19.33 -5.50 25.55
CA SER A 73 -19.21 -5.93 26.95
C SER A 73 -20.56 -5.81 27.65
N PRO A 74 -20.89 -6.72 28.59
CA PRO A 74 -22.19 -6.71 29.26
C PRO A 74 -22.50 -5.36 29.92
N ARG A 75 -21.49 -4.76 30.56
CA ARG A 75 -21.58 -3.43 31.18
C ARG A 75 -21.88 -2.32 30.16
N GLY A 76 -21.22 -2.34 29.00
CA GLY A 76 -21.46 -1.36 27.94
C GLY A 76 -22.86 -1.47 27.35
N LEU A 77 -23.37 -2.70 27.21
CA LEU A 77 -24.75 -2.97 26.80
C LEU A 77 -25.75 -2.48 27.84
N ASP A 78 -25.54 -2.77 29.13
CA ASP A 78 -26.42 -2.31 30.20
C ASP A 78 -26.46 -0.77 30.29
N GLU A 79 -25.32 -0.10 30.15
CA GLU A 79 -25.24 1.37 30.09
C GLU A 79 -25.96 1.94 28.86
N ALA A 80 -25.82 1.30 27.70
CA ALA A 80 -26.52 1.71 26.48
C ALA A 80 -28.04 1.52 26.61
N LEU A 81 -28.50 0.37 27.12
CA LEU A 81 -29.92 0.08 27.36
C LEU A 81 -30.53 1.11 28.33
N ARG A 82 -29.83 1.44 29.41
CA ARG A 82 -30.25 2.48 30.36
C ARG A 82 -30.34 3.86 29.71
N ARG A 83 -29.39 4.23 28.86
CA ARG A 83 -29.38 5.54 28.18
C ARG A 83 -30.61 5.73 27.28
N TRP A 84 -31.05 4.67 26.63
CA TRP A 84 -32.22 4.68 25.75
C TRP A 84 -33.52 4.29 26.47
N ASN A 85 -33.47 4.10 27.79
CA ASN A 85 -34.59 3.67 28.63
C ASN A 85 -35.25 2.37 28.13
N LEU A 86 -34.47 1.47 27.54
CA LEU A 86 -34.93 0.13 27.19
C LEU A 86 -34.79 -0.80 28.39
N GLN A 87 -35.91 -1.39 28.81
CA GLN A 87 -35.91 -2.53 29.71
C GLN A 87 -35.81 -3.82 28.90
N MET A 88 -34.58 -4.30 28.71
CA MET A 88 -34.30 -5.63 28.18
C MET A 88 -33.49 -6.42 29.20
N ASP A 89 -33.94 -7.64 29.51
CA ASP A 89 -33.16 -8.60 30.28
C ASP A 89 -32.25 -9.41 29.37
N TRP A 90 -31.16 -9.93 29.94
CA TRP A 90 -30.28 -10.86 29.23
C TRP A 90 -31.06 -12.14 28.86
N PRO A 91 -30.89 -12.66 27.63
CA PRO A 91 -31.59 -13.85 27.19
C PRO A 91 -31.24 -15.04 28.07
N ARG A 92 -32.26 -15.86 28.36
CA ARG A 92 -32.08 -17.11 29.10
C ARG A 92 -31.36 -18.14 28.23
N SER A 93 -30.74 -19.13 28.85
CA SER A 93 -29.89 -20.12 28.15
C SER A 93 -30.63 -20.90 27.06
N ASP A 94 -31.93 -21.08 27.20
CA ASP A 94 -32.84 -21.72 26.24
C ASP A 94 -33.14 -20.85 25.01
N GLN A 95 -32.91 -19.54 25.08
CA GLN A 95 -33.11 -18.58 23.99
C GLN A 95 -31.84 -18.33 23.17
N ILE A 96 -30.70 -18.93 23.56
CA ILE A 96 -29.41 -18.74 22.90
C ILE A 96 -29.21 -19.82 21.83
N VAL A 97 -29.38 -19.45 20.56
CA VAL A 97 -29.02 -20.31 19.43
C VAL A 97 -27.53 -20.18 19.15
N ARG A 98 -26.77 -21.27 19.30
CA ARG A 98 -25.34 -21.33 18.95
C ARG A 98 -25.21 -21.75 17.49
N LEU A 99 -24.82 -20.82 16.65
CA LEU A 99 -24.59 -21.09 15.23
C LEU A 99 -23.23 -21.77 15.02
N SER A 100 -23.23 -22.87 14.30
CA SER A 100 -22.02 -23.52 13.81
C SER A 100 -21.49 -22.81 12.57
N ARG A 101 -20.21 -23.04 12.25
CA ARG A 101 -19.56 -22.45 11.07
C ARG A 101 -20.20 -22.93 9.75
N ALA A 102 -20.87 -24.08 9.76
CA ALA A 102 -21.66 -24.57 8.63
C ALA A 102 -22.95 -23.74 8.47
N ASP A 103 -23.73 -23.60 9.53
CA ASP A 103 -24.98 -22.82 9.54
C ASP A 103 -24.81 -21.37 9.08
N VAL A 104 -23.68 -20.74 9.45
CA VAL A 104 -23.36 -19.37 9.01
C VAL A 104 -23.05 -19.30 7.52
N LYS A 105 -22.38 -20.32 6.96
CA LYS A 105 -22.11 -20.38 5.52
C LYS A 105 -23.40 -20.57 4.74
N ASP A 106 -24.25 -21.48 5.20
CA ASP A 106 -25.52 -21.76 4.54
C ASP A 106 -26.43 -20.52 4.56
N ALA A 107 -26.54 -19.82 5.70
CA ALA A 107 -27.30 -18.57 5.80
C ALA A 107 -26.71 -17.42 4.95
N LEU A 108 -25.38 -17.37 4.83
CA LEU A 108 -24.71 -16.37 3.98
C LEU A 108 -24.94 -16.65 2.50
N GLU A 109 -24.86 -17.91 2.09
CA GLU A 109 -25.15 -18.35 0.72
C GLU A 109 -26.63 -18.13 0.36
N GLU A 110 -27.54 -18.33 1.31
CA GLU A 110 -28.97 -18.09 1.15
C GLU A 110 -29.30 -16.59 1.06
N GLY A 111 -28.73 -15.76 1.93
CA GLY A 111 -28.84 -14.29 1.83
C GLY A 111 -28.21 -13.71 0.56
N LEU A 112 -27.13 -14.30 0.06
CA LEU A 112 -26.53 -13.96 -1.24
C LEU A 112 -27.38 -14.40 -2.44
N ARG A 113 -28.21 -15.43 -2.28
CA ARG A 113 -29.18 -15.86 -3.31
C ARG A 113 -30.39 -14.93 -3.34
N GLU A 114 -30.89 -14.53 -2.18
CA GLU A 114 -32.03 -13.62 -2.04
C GLU A 114 -31.70 -12.20 -2.51
N ASN A 115 -30.47 -11.72 -2.27
CA ASN A 115 -30.02 -10.37 -2.63
C ASN A 115 -29.28 -10.29 -3.98
N ARG A 116 -29.55 -11.20 -4.95
CA ARG A 116 -29.07 -10.98 -6.33
C ARG A 116 -30.01 -10.01 -7.04
N PRO A 117 -29.59 -8.77 -7.39
CA PRO A 117 -30.37 -7.97 -8.31
C PRO A 117 -30.49 -8.75 -9.63
N GLN A 118 -31.72 -8.96 -10.10
CA GLN A 118 -31.97 -9.47 -11.45
C GLN A 118 -31.50 -8.41 -12.44
N TYR A 119 -30.22 -8.45 -12.84
CA TYR A 119 -29.77 -7.68 -13.99
C TYR A 119 -30.49 -8.24 -15.21
N ALA A 120 -31.43 -7.45 -15.71
CA ALA A 120 -32.09 -7.65 -16.99
C ALA A 120 -31.02 -7.99 -18.03
N GLN A 121 -31.09 -9.20 -18.57
CA GLN A 121 -30.31 -9.55 -19.74
C GLN A 121 -30.78 -8.66 -20.89
N MET A 122 -30.05 -7.56 -21.15
CA MET A 122 -30.18 -6.85 -22.41
C MET A 122 -29.61 -7.76 -23.50
N ARG A 123 -30.55 -8.46 -24.12
CA ARG A 123 -30.39 -9.20 -25.37
C ARG A 123 -29.83 -8.24 -26.42
N ARG A 124 -28.67 -8.59 -26.98
CA ARG A 124 -28.06 -7.92 -28.13
C ARG A 124 -28.94 -8.04 -29.37
#